data_AF-A0A8T5GFX6-F1
#
_entry.id   AF-A0A8T5GFX6-F1
#
_cell.length_a   1.000
_cell.length_b   1.000
_cell.length_c   1.000
_cell.angle_alpha   90.00
_cell.angle_beta   90.00
_cell.angle_gamma   90.00
#
_symmetry.space_group_name_H-M   'P 1'
#
loop_
_entity.id
_entity.type
_entity.pdbx_description
1 polymer ?
#
loop_
_entity_poly.entity_id
_entity_poly.type
_entity_poly.pdbx_seq_one_letter_code
_entity_poly.pdbx_strand_id
1 'polypeptide(L)'
;MEKEIVQTITVPDGIKVELINDHTISVSNDKGTLTRTFKSHMLTLSINGQKVTLEGTPVNKKTRALLMTVIAHIKNMIKGLMFGFKYNLKIVYSHFPMTAKVEGSELIITNFIGEKNMRRVVIVGETKVEIKGEDVTVSGINIEEVSQTATNIEQKAKVKGKDIRRYTDGIYLVKKETMEEMPEDFAIEMTRGKVEELDATKTPKTEEKKEVKEETKVEAPKEETPVEKTKVDEVKEEKKEGAE
;
A
#
# COMPACT_ATOMS: atom_id res chain seq x y z
N MET A 1 -31.31 0.46 -10.39
CA MET A 1 -30.15 0.46 -11.30
C MET A 1 -29.05 1.22 -10.57
N GLU A 2 -28.17 0.50 -9.91
CA GLU A 2 -27.00 1.09 -9.28
C GLU A 2 -25.99 1.33 -10.40
N LYS A 3 -25.81 2.61 -10.73
CA LYS A 3 -24.74 3.01 -11.64
C LYS A 3 -23.44 2.91 -10.84
N GLU A 4 -22.41 2.36 -11.47
CA GLU A 4 -21.10 2.22 -10.84
C GLU A 4 -20.05 2.92 -11.68
N ILE A 5 -19.06 3.53 -11.01
CA ILE A 5 -17.90 4.13 -11.68
C ILE A 5 -16.77 3.10 -11.61
N VAL A 6 -16.38 2.55 -12.75
CA VAL A 6 -15.30 1.57 -12.83
C VAL A 6 -14.05 2.21 -13.42
N GLN A 7 -12.89 1.99 -12.78
CA GLN A 7 -11.60 2.27 -13.38
C GLN A 7 -10.62 1.12 -13.17
N THR A 8 -9.79 0.90 -14.17
CA THR A 8 -8.78 -0.15 -14.14
C THR A 8 -7.39 0.45 -14.33
N ILE A 9 -6.44 -0.05 -13.56
CA ILE A 9 -5.02 0.26 -13.64
C ILE A 9 -4.30 -1.00 -14.10
N THR A 10 -3.55 -0.91 -15.19
CA THR A 10 -2.62 -1.97 -15.60
C THR A 10 -1.32 -1.82 -14.82
N VAL A 11 -0.92 -2.85 -14.10
CA VAL A 11 0.34 -2.90 -13.34
C VAL A 11 1.47 -3.33 -14.28
N PRO A 12 2.62 -2.65 -14.29
CA PRO A 12 3.78 -3.03 -15.09
C PRO A 12 4.42 -4.32 -14.58
N ASP A 13 5.23 -4.96 -15.43
CA ASP A 13 5.96 -6.16 -15.07
C ASP A 13 6.97 -5.91 -13.93
N GLY A 14 7.18 -6.94 -13.11
CA GLY A 14 8.08 -6.88 -11.95
C GLY A 14 7.42 -6.39 -10.66
N ILE A 15 6.15 -5.98 -10.68
CA ILE A 15 5.42 -5.58 -9.46
C ILE A 15 4.32 -6.60 -9.14
N LYS A 16 4.31 -7.04 -7.88
CA LYS A 16 3.23 -7.86 -7.34
C LYS A 16 2.27 -6.99 -6.54
N VAL A 17 0.99 -7.01 -6.89
CA VAL A 17 -0.07 -6.34 -6.11
C VAL A 17 -0.97 -7.40 -5.49
N GLU A 18 -1.15 -7.31 -4.18
CA GLU A 18 -1.98 -8.22 -3.39
C GLU A 18 -3.02 -7.43 -2.61
N LEU A 19 -4.20 -8.02 -2.48
CA LEU A 19 -5.26 -7.53 -1.60
C LEU A 19 -5.22 -8.39 -0.34
N ILE A 20 -4.76 -7.81 0.79
CA ILE A 20 -4.67 -8.54 2.06
C ILE A 20 -6.06 -8.66 2.69
N ASN A 21 -6.83 -7.58 2.63
CA ASN A 21 -8.22 -7.47 3.09
C ASN A 21 -8.99 -6.63 2.08
N ASP A 22 -10.32 -6.60 2.14
CA ASP A 22 -11.21 -5.81 1.24
C ASP A 22 -10.83 -4.32 1.09
N HIS A 23 -10.04 -3.78 2.03
CA HIS A 23 -9.61 -2.39 2.05
C HIS A 23 -8.10 -2.18 2.09
N THR A 24 -7.27 -3.23 2.17
CA THR A 24 -5.81 -3.09 2.33
C THR A 24 -5.08 -3.64 1.13
N ILE A 25 -4.36 -2.76 0.43
CA ILE A 25 -3.54 -3.09 -0.73
C ILE A 25 -2.08 -3.18 -0.30
N SER A 26 -1.41 -4.26 -0.71
CA SER A 26 0.03 -4.42 -0.61
C SER A 26 0.63 -4.43 -2.02
N VAL A 27 1.69 -3.66 -2.22
CA VAL A 27 2.46 -3.62 -3.46
C VAL A 27 3.89 -3.99 -3.12
N SER A 28 4.44 -4.98 -3.82
CA SER A 28 5.76 -5.54 -3.54
C SER A 28 6.63 -5.56 -4.80
N ASN A 29 7.92 -5.31 -4.62
CA ASN A 29 8.97 -5.42 -5.63
C ASN A 29 10.28 -5.84 -4.93
N ASP A 30 11.34 -6.13 -5.68
CA ASP A 30 12.67 -6.46 -5.17
C ASP A 30 13.25 -5.38 -4.24
N LYS A 31 12.85 -4.12 -4.44
CA LYS A 31 13.30 -2.97 -3.63
C LYS A 31 12.61 -2.88 -2.26
N GLY A 32 11.45 -3.52 -2.06
CA GLY A 32 10.69 -3.46 -0.81
C GLY A 32 9.19 -3.66 -0.98
N THR A 33 8.45 -3.46 0.11
CA THR A 33 7.00 -3.64 0.15
C THR A 33 6.31 -2.40 0.73
N LEU A 34 5.20 -1.99 0.11
CA LEU A 34 4.38 -0.87 0.56
C LEU A 34 2.96 -1.37 0.82
N THR A 35 2.47 -1.14 2.03
CA THR A 35 1.11 -1.51 2.42
C THR A 35 0.30 -0.27 2.76
N ARG A 36 -0.94 -0.20 2.27
CA ARG A 36 -1.86 0.89 2.58
C ARG A 36 -3.30 0.44 2.69
N THR A 37 -3.97 0.95 3.72
CA THR A 37 -5.40 0.73 3.95
C THR A 37 -6.23 1.92 3.47
N PHE A 38 -7.19 1.65 2.58
CA PHE A 38 -8.18 2.59 2.08
C PHE A 38 -9.55 2.25 2.68
N LYS A 39 -9.82 2.78 3.88
CA LYS A 39 -11.12 2.57 4.54
C LYS A 39 -12.19 3.44 3.88
N SER A 40 -13.04 2.84 3.06
CA SER A 40 -14.21 3.50 2.49
C SER A 40 -15.30 2.48 2.18
N HIS A 41 -16.52 2.78 2.59
CA HIS A 41 -17.70 1.95 2.28
C HIS A 41 -18.20 2.16 0.84
N MET A 42 -17.75 3.22 0.16
CA MET A 42 -18.21 3.58 -1.19
C MET A 42 -17.34 2.99 -2.30
N LEU A 43 -16.27 2.27 -1.95
CA LEU A 43 -15.29 1.75 -2.89
C LEU A 43 -15.13 0.25 -2.72
N THR A 44 -15.13 -0.46 -3.84
CA THR A 44 -14.81 -1.87 -3.93
C THR A 44 -13.51 -2.02 -4.72
N LEU A 45 -12.59 -2.81 -4.19
CA LEU A 45 -11.28 -3.09 -4.76
C LEU A 45 -11.25 -4.53 -5.25
N SER A 46 -10.83 -4.74 -6.49
CA SER A 46 -10.68 -6.07 -7.07
C SER A 46 -9.37 -6.17 -7.85
N ILE A 47 -8.68 -7.29 -7.72
CA ILE A 47 -7.40 -7.54 -8.39
C ILE A 47 -7.55 -8.77 -9.28
N ASN A 48 -7.36 -8.57 -10.58
CA ASN A 48 -7.40 -9.62 -11.60
C ASN A 48 -6.02 -9.73 -12.26
N GLY A 49 -5.14 -10.53 -11.66
CA GLY A 49 -3.76 -10.69 -12.13
C GLY A 49 -3.00 -9.36 -12.10
N GLN A 50 -2.61 -8.86 -13.27
CA GLN A 50 -1.92 -7.55 -13.42
C GLN A 50 -2.87 -6.34 -13.50
N LYS A 51 -4.18 -6.53 -13.39
CA LYS A 51 -5.16 -5.43 -13.46
C LYS A 51 -5.78 -5.17 -12.10
N VAL A 52 -5.64 -3.94 -11.61
CA VAL A 52 -6.33 -3.47 -10.40
C VAL A 52 -7.58 -2.71 -10.83
N THR A 53 -8.74 -3.22 -10.47
CA THR A 53 -10.04 -2.60 -10.74
C THR A 53 -10.58 -1.96 -9.46
N LEU A 54 -11.04 -0.72 -9.61
CA LEU A 54 -11.65 0.10 -8.57
C LEU A 54 -13.04 0.49 -9.01
N GLU A 55 -14.01 0.12 -8.19
CA GLU A 55 -15.43 0.37 -8.42
C GLU A 55 -15.95 1.31 -7.34
N GLY A 56 -16.79 2.27 -7.74
CA GLY A 56 -17.33 3.27 -6.86
C GLY A 56 -18.85 3.37 -6.95
N THR A 57 -19.51 3.12 -5.83
CA THR A 57 -20.98 3.12 -5.69
C THR A 57 -21.37 3.95 -4.46
N PRO A 58 -22.34 4.89 -4.56
CA PRO A 58 -23.08 5.37 -5.73
C PRO A 58 -22.31 6.41 -6.58
N VAL A 59 -22.78 6.68 -7.81
CA VAL A 59 -22.19 7.68 -8.75
C VAL A 59 -22.37 9.12 -8.26
N ASN A 60 -21.49 9.54 -7.36
CA ASN A 60 -21.51 10.87 -6.77
C ASN A 60 -20.20 11.59 -7.07
N LYS A 61 -20.20 12.93 -7.05
CA LYS A 61 -18.96 13.73 -7.15
C LYS A 61 -17.93 13.34 -6.09
N LYS A 62 -18.40 13.03 -4.87
CA LYS A 62 -17.57 12.56 -3.74
C LYS A 62 -16.93 11.21 -4.04
N THR A 63 -17.71 10.21 -4.47
CA THR A 63 -17.23 8.87 -4.83
C THR A 63 -16.20 8.96 -5.95
N ARG A 64 -16.46 9.77 -6.99
CA ARG A 64 -15.51 9.97 -8.08
C ARG A 64 -14.19 10.58 -7.61
N ALA A 65 -14.24 11.60 -6.75
CA ALA A 65 -13.04 12.22 -6.19
C ALA A 65 -12.22 11.24 -5.33
N LEU A 66 -12.91 10.44 -4.52
CA LEU A 66 -12.27 9.42 -3.69
C LEU A 66 -11.62 8.33 -4.56
N LEU A 67 -12.33 7.85 -5.57
CA LEU A 67 -11.81 6.86 -6.52
C LEU A 67 -10.54 7.37 -7.21
N MET A 68 -10.53 8.62 -7.70
CA MET A 68 -9.32 9.22 -8.30
C MET A 68 -8.16 9.32 -7.29
N THR A 69 -8.47 9.59 -6.02
CA THR A 69 -7.47 9.72 -4.96
C THR A 69 -6.81 8.37 -4.67
N VAL A 70 -7.60 7.30 -4.53
CA VAL A 70 -7.07 5.94 -4.31
C VAL A 70 -6.21 5.50 -5.49
N ILE A 71 -6.65 5.77 -6.72
CA ILE A 71 -5.88 5.48 -7.92
C ILE A 71 -4.54 6.22 -7.93
N ALA A 72 -4.52 7.51 -7.57
CA ALA A 72 -3.30 8.28 -7.49
C ALA A 72 -2.33 7.69 -6.45
N HIS A 73 -2.84 7.25 -5.30
CA HIS A 73 -2.01 6.59 -4.30
C HIS A 73 -1.42 5.27 -4.80
N ILE A 74 -2.21 4.42 -5.48
CA ILE A 74 -1.69 3.17 -6.07
C ILE A 74 -0.62 3.45 -7.12
N LYS A 75 -0.84 4.44 -7.99
CA LYS A 75 0.17 4.87 -8.96
C LYS A 75 1.45 5.36 -8.29
N ASN A 76 1.34 6.09 -7.20
CA ASN A 76 2.51 6.56 -6.46
C ASN A 76 3.25 5.42 -5.75
N MET A 77 2.54 4.41 -5.23
CA MET A 77 3.18 3.22 -4.66
C MET A 77 3.97 2.45 -5.73
N ILE A 78 3.36 2.22 -6.91
CA ILE A 78 4.02 1.59 -8.06
C ILE A 78 5.26 2.38 -8.48
N LYS A 79 5.12 3.70 -8.68
CA LYS A 79 6.24 4.57 -9.08
C LYS A 79 7.37 4.59 -8.04
N GLY A 80 7.02 4.60 -6.75
CA GLY A 80 7.99 4.58 -5.67
C GLY A 80 8.81 3.31 -5.64
N LEU A 81 8.16 2.15 -5.82
CA LEU A 81 8.82 0.85 -5.85
C LEU A 81 9.69 0.62 -7.09
N MET A 82 9.43 1.33 -8.19
CA MET A 82 10.28 1.27 -9.37
C MET A 82 11.42 2.27 -9.31
N PHE A 83 11.12 3.57 -9.15
CA PHE A 83 12.11 4.63 -9.36
C PHE A 83 12.59 5.31 -8.08
N GLY A 84 11.88 5.12 -6.96
CA GLY A 84 12.11 5.88 -5.72
C GLY A 84 11.84 7.38 -5.85
N PHE A 85 11.78 8.07 -4.72
CA PHE A 85 11.58 9.52 -4.64
C PHE A 85 12.77 10.22 -3.97
N LYS A 86 13.15 11.38 -4.51
CA LYS A 86 14.26 12.21 -4.02
C LYS A 86 13.86 13.67 -3.95
N TYR A 87 13.95 14.25 -2.76
CA TYR A 87 13.61 15.64 -2.49
C TYR A 87 14.90 16.35 -2.07
N ASN A 88 15.30 17.36 -2.85
CA ASN A 88 16.47 18.17 -2.56
C ASN A 88 16.02 19.44 -1.83
N LEU A 89 16.51 19.62 -0.61
CA LEU A 89 16.33 20.82 0.19
C LEU A 89 17.67 21.55 0.32
N LYS A 90 17.61 22.86 0.52
CA LYS A 90 18.79 23.70 0.72
C LYS A 90 18.68 24.52 1.99
N ILE A 91 19.76 24.51 2.76
CA ILE A 91 19.98 25.34 3.93
C ILE A 91 20.35 26.74 3.46
N VAL A 92 19.60 27.75 3.90
CA VAL A 92 19.82 29.16 3.60
C VAL A 92 19.96 29.91 4.92
N TYR A 93 21.01 30.71 5.04
CA TYR A 93 21.25 31.58 6.20
C TYR A 93 21.95 32.88 5.74
N SER A 94 21.74 33.97 6.47
CA SER A 94 22.36 35.27 6.15
C SER A 94 23.53 35.63 7.06
N HIS A 95 23.35 35.50 8.38
CA HIS A 95 24.35 35.97 9.36
C HIS A 95 24.80 34.86 10.31
N PHE A 96 23.88 33.99 10.75
CA PHE A 96 24.20 32.92 11.67
C PHE A 96 24.38 31.61 10.89
N PRO A 97 25.58 31.01 10.87
CA PRO A 97 25.79 29.75 10.17
C PRO A 97 24.96 28.64 10.84
N MET A 98 24.00 28.09 10.10
CA MET A 98 23.15 27.00 10.55
C MET A 98 23.79 25.66 10.22
N THR A 99 23.73 24.70 11.15
CA THR A 99 24.22 23.33 10.90
C THR A 99 23.11 22.33 11.15
N ALA A 100 22.93 21.40 10.21
CA ALA A 100 22.02 20.27 10.33
C ALA A 100 22.82 18.97 10.43
N LYS A 101 22.41 18.07 11.32
CA LYS A 101 23.00 16.73 11.50
C LYS A 101 21.90 15.69 11.64
N VAL A 102 22.15 14.49 11.15
CA VAL A 102 21.26 13.34 11.35
C VAL A 102 21.77 12.54 12.53
N GLU A 103 20.92 12.31 13.52
CA GLU A 103 21.20 11.50 14.70
C GLU A 103 20.12 10.42 14.82
N GLY A 104 20.44 9.19 14.43
CA GLY A 104 19.49 8.07 14.43
C GLY A 104 18.28 8.36 13.54
N SER A 105 17.09 8.42 14.14
CA SER A 105 15.81 8.71 13.49
C SER A 105 15.39 10.18 13.52
N GLU A 106 16.27 11.09 13.96
CA GLU A 106 15.98 12.52 14.03
C GLU A 106 17.02 13.35 13.26
N LEU A 107 16.57 14.46 12.70
CA LEU A 107 17.43 15.52 12.18
C LEU A 107 17.49 16.65 13.19
N ILE A 108 18.70 17.02 13.60
CA ILE A 108 18.97 18.08 14.55
C ILE A 108 19.48 19.30 13.81
N ILE A 109 18.78 20.42 13.98
CA ILE A 109 19.16 21.74 13.48
C ILE A 109 19.72 22.54 14.66
N THR A 110 20.93 23.06 14.48
CA THR A 110 21.66 23.84 15.49
C THR A 110 21.93 25.26 14.98
N ASN A 111 22.01 26.20 15.92
CA ASN A 111 22.30 27.61 15.65
C ASN A 111 21.29 28.33 14.72
N PHE A 112 20.02 27.93 14.74
CA PHE A 112 18.97 28.56 13.95
C PHE A 112 18.73 30.00 14.41
N ILE A 113 19.08 31.00 13.60
CA ILE A 113 19.02 32.44 13.96
C ILE A 113 19.71 32.76 15.31
N GLY A 114 20.77 32.03 15.64
CA GLY A 114 21.48 32.21 16.92
C GLY A 114 20.76 31.63 18.14
N GLU A 115 19.74 30.77 17.96
CA GLU A 115 19.12 30.03 19.06
C GLU A 115 20.12 29.05 19.69
N LYS A 116 20.21 29.07 21.03
CA LYS A 116 20.98 28.06 21.79
C LYS A 116 20.30 26.69 21.81
N ASN A 117 18.98 26.66 21.68
CA ASN A 117 18.20 25.44 21.72
C ASN A 117 18.25 24.74 20.36
N MET A 118 18.54 23.45 20.38
CA MET A 118 18.54 22.62 19.18
C MET A 118 17.10 22.29 18.78
N ARG A 119 16.81 22.36 17.49
CA ARG A 119 15.51 21.97 16.94
C ARG A 119 15.62 20.55 16.39
N ARG A 120 14.85 19.62 16.96
CA ARG A 120 14.76 18.23 16.51
C ARG A 120 13.59 18.06 15.54
N VAL A 121 13.80 17.25 14.52
CA VAL A 121 12.83 16.88 13.49
C VAL A 121 12.80 15.37 13.39
N VAL A 122 11.61 14.79 13.51
CA VAL A 122 11.44 13.33 13.39
C VAL A 122 11.42 12.94 11.91
N ILE A 123 12.27 11.97 11.55
CA ILE A 123 12.27 11.32 10.24
C ILE A 123 11.16 10.26 10.24
N VAL A 124 10.27 10.32 9.25
CA VAL A 124 9.11 9.44 9.17
C VAL A 124 9.45 8.18 8.37
N GLY A 125 9.10 7.02 8.91
CA GLY A 125 9.19 5.73 8.23
C GLY A 125 10.62 5.34 7.86
N GLU A 126 10.80 4.79 6.66
CA GLU A 126 12.09 4.26 6.18
C GLU A 126 12.88 5.28 5.34
N THR A 127 12.58 6.57 5.51
CA THR A 127 13.20 7.62 4.70
C THR A 127 14.63 7.89 5.13
N LYS A 128 15.53 7.96 4.14
CA LYS A 128 16.94 8.26 4.35
C LYS A 128 17.21 9.74 4.07
N VAL A 129 17.83 10.40 5.04
CA VAL A 129 18.24 11.80 4.93
C VAL A 129 19.76 11.88 4.87
N GLU A 130 20.28 12.52 3.82
CA GLU A 130 21.71 12.78 3.63
C GLU A 130 21.96 14.28 3.63
N ILE A 131 23.01 14.72 4.33
CA ILE A 131 23.38 16.14 4.43
C ILE A 131 24.78 16.30 3.84
N LYS A 132 24.92 17.13 2.81
CA LYS A 132 26.18 17.45 2.14
C LYS A 132 26.38 18.96 2.15
N GLY A 133 27.04 19.46 3.19
CA GLY A 133 27.22 20.90 3.39
C GLY A 133 25.86 21.59 3.58
N GLU A 134 25.47 22.41 2.60
CA GLU A 134 24.19 23.14 2.60
C GLU A 134 23.04 22.37 1.94
N ASP A 135 23.35 21.30 1.22
CA ASP A 135 22.35 20.50 0.51
C ASP A 135 21.87 19.34 1.40
N VAL A 136 20.55 19.22 1.56
CA VAL A 136 19.89 18.16 2.31
C VAL A 136 19.05 17.34 1.34
N THR A 137 19.40 16.08 1.17
CA THR A 137 18.67 15.15 0.31
C THR A 137 17.82 14.21 1.15
N VAL A 138 16.51 14.20 0.92
CA VAL A 138 15.58 13.23 1.51
C VAL A 138 15.20 12.22 0.43
N SER A 139 15.36 10.94 0.73
CA SER A 139 15.26 9.85 -0.23
C SER A 139 14.44 8.70 0.36
N GLY A 140 13.61 8.03 -0.44
CA GLY A 140 12.82 6.89 0.02
C GLY A 140 11.88 6.32 -1.05
N ILE A 141 11.26 5.19 -0.72
CA ILE A 141 10.35 4.45 -1.60
C ILE A 141 8.92 5.03 -1.50
N ASN A 142 8.48 5.38 -0.29
CA ASN A 142 7.15 5.93 -0.06
C ASN A 142 7.13 7.46 -0.21
N ILE A 143 6.36 7.98 -1.18
CA ILE A 143 6.22 9.43 -1.40
C ILE A 143 5.69 10.18 -0.18
N GLU A 144 4.80 9.57 0.61
CA GLU A 144 4.15 10.24 1.73
C GLU A 144 5.12 10.45 2.87
N GLU A 145 5.92 9.43 3.18
CA GLU A 145 6.97 9.52 4.19
C GLU A 145 8.05 10.52 3.76
N VAL A 146 8.50 10.46 2.50
CA VAL A 146 9.53 11.38 1.96
C VAL A 146 9.03 12.82 2.02
N SER A 147 7.81 13.07 1.55
CA SER A 147 7.22 14.41 1.54
C SER A 147 6.91 14.92 2.94
N GLN A 148 6.47 14.06 3.85
CA GLN A 148 6.22 14.42 5.24
C GLN A 148 7.52 14.76 5.97
N THR A 149 8.58 13.96 5.81
CA THR A 149 9.91 14.25 6.37
C THR A 149 10.45 15.59 5.84
N ALA A 150 10.40 15.82 4.53
CA ALA A 150 10.83 17.10 3.95
C ALA A 150 10.02 18.30 4.49
N THR A 151 8.70 18.13 4.61
CA THR A 151 7.82 19.18 5.17
C THR A 151 8.11 19.43 6.65
N ASN A 152 8.36 18.38 7.45
CA ASN A 152 8.69 18.52 8.86
C ASN A 152 9.99 19.34 9.05
N ILE A 153 10.99 19.11 8.19
CA ILE A 153 12.25 19.86 8.20
C ILE A 153 11.99 21.35 7.91
N GLU A 154 11.28 21.65 6.84
CA GLU A 154 10.96 23.03 6.45
C GLU A 154 10.13 23.76 7.52
N GLN A 155 9.08 23.11 8.05
CA GLN A 155 8.22 23.70 9.08
C GLN A 155 8.99 23.95 10.39
N LYS A 156 9.93 23.06 10.74
CA LYS A 156 10.77 23.27 11.93
C LYS A 156 11.82 24.33 11.71
N ALA A 157 12.30 24.52 10.48
CA ALA A 157 13.24 25.58 10.10
C ALA A 157 12.54 26.90 9.72
N LYS A 158 11.24 27.06 10.02
CA LYS A 158 10.51 28.30 9.73
C LYS A 158 10.70 29.34 10.84
N VAL A 159 11.01 30.57 10.45
CA VAL A 159 11.06 31.72 11.35
C VAL A 159 9.65 32.06 11.83
N LYS A 160 9.48 32.26 13.15
CA LYS A 160 8.22 32.69 13.78
C LYS A 160 8.45 33.98 14.58
N GLY A 161 7.45 34.85 14.64
CA GLY A 161 7.51 36.08 15.44
C GLY A 161 8.42 37.19 14.91
N LYS A 162 8.92 37.06 13.68
CA LYS A 162 9.72 38.08 12.98
C LYS A 162 9.20 38.27 11.55
N ASP A 163 9.57 39.36 10.90
CA ASP A 163 9.23 39.61 9.50
C ASP A 163 10.02 38.67 8.57
N ILE A 164 9.30 37.72 7.95
CA ILE A 164 9.86 36.72 7.05
C ILE A 164 10.54 37.31 5.80
N ARG A 165 10.24 38.55 5.44
CA ARG A 165 10.87 39.23 4.29
C ARG A 165 12.30 39.68 4.59
N ARG A 166 12.61 39.88 5.87
CA ARG A 166 13.93 40.29 6.34
C ARG A 166 14.72 39.10 6.90
N TYR A 167 14.03 38.15 7.53
CA TYR A 167 14.62 36.94 8.08
C TYR A 167 14.23 35.76 7.21
N THR A 168 15.07 35.49 6.21
CA THR A 168 14.90 34.42 5.21
C THR A 168 15.71 33.17 5.56
N ASP A 169 16.25 33.08 6.77
CA ASP A 169 16.98 31.91 7.25
C ASP A 169 16.02 30.72 7.40
N GLY A 170 16.40 29.58 6.83
CA GLY A 170 15.53 28.40 6.78
C GLY A 170 16.10 27.26 5.95
N ILE A 171 15.37 26.15 5.92
CA ILE A 171 15.65 25.02 5.05
C ILE A 171 14.48 24.91 4.08
N TYR A 172 14.75 25.05 2.78
CA TYR A 172 13.71 25.15 1.76
C TYR A 172 13.79 23.98 0.79
N LEU A 173 12.64 23.49 0.35
CA LEU A 173 12.57 22.51 -0.72
C LEU A 173 12.90 23.18 -2.07
N VAL A 174 13.93 22.68 -2.74
CA VAL A 174 14.41 23.19 -4.03
C VAL A 174 13.83 22.38 -5.19
N LYS A 175 13.92 21.05 -5.12
CA LYS A 175 13.53 20.19 -6.23
C LYS A 175 12.91 18.89 -5.74
N LYS A 176 11.91 18.40 -6.48
CA LYS A 176 11.30 17.08 -6.32
C LYS A 176 11.64 16.26 -7.56
N GLU A 177 12.25 15.10 -7.36
CA GLU A 177 12.72 14.21 -8.41
C GLU A 177 12.41 12.76 -8.06
N THR A 178 12.53 11.87 -9.05
CA THR A 178 12.66 10.43 -8.83
C THR A 178 14.15 10.06 -8.79
N MET A 179 14.53 8.98 -8.12
CA MET A 179 15.96 8.60 -8.05
C MET A 179 16.46 8.05 -9.39
N GLU A 180 15.63 7.23 -10.03
CA GLU A 180 15.86 6.77 -11.40
C GLU A 180 15.03 7.62 -12.37
N GLU A 181 15.61 7.93 -13.52
CA GLU A 181 14.92 8.64 -14.58
C GLU A 181 13.79 7.77 -15.10
N MET A 182 12.58 8.33 -15.14
CA MET A 182 11.43 7.63 -15.71
C MET A 182 11.63 7.56 -17.22
N PRO A 183 11.70 6.34 -17.82
CA PRO A 183 11.63 6.25 -19.27
C PRO A 183 10.28 6.79 -19.74
N GLU A 184 10.28 7.55 -20.84
CA GLU A 184 9.09 8.25 -21.35
C GLU A 184 7.92 7.29 -21.66
N ASP A 185 8.23 6.02 -21.89
CA ASP A 185 7.28 4.94 -22.18
C ASP A 185 6.59 4.36 -20.94
N PHE A 186 6.99 4.73 -19.72
CA PHE A 186 6.37 4.26 -18.48
C PHE A 186 5.04 5.00 -18.19
N ALA A 187 4.09 4.89 -19.11
CA ALA A 187 2.73 5.33 -18.90
C ALA A 187 1.93 4.21 -18.25
N ILE A 188 1.58 4.36 -16.97
CA ILE A 188 0.58 3.48 -16.34
C ILE A 188 -0.77 3.76 -17.01
N GLU A 189 -1.13 2.90 -17.95
CA GLU A 189 -2.39 2.97 -18.69
C GLU A 189 -3.57 2.95 -17.72
N MET A 190 -4.47 3.91 -17.91
CA MET A 190 -5.76 3.96 -17.22
C MET A 190 -6.84 3.80 -18.27
N THR A 191 -7.55 2.68 -18.23
CA THR A 191 -8.81 2.56 -18.96
C THR A 191 -9.92 3.08 -18.07
N ARG A 192 -10.55 4.17 -18.49
CA ARG A 192 -11.81 4.61 -17.86
C ARG A 192 -12.90 3.67 -18.34
N GLY A 193 -13.44 2.85 -17.43
CA GLY A 193 -14.67 2.12 -17.71
C GLY A 193 -15.78 3.12 -18.02
N LYS A 194 -16.65 2.79 -18.99
CA LYS A 194 -17.92 3.52 -19.14
C LYS A 194 -18.72 3.32 -17.84
N VAL A 195 -19.61 4.26 -17.55
CA VAL A 195 -20.65 4.01 -16.54
C VAL A 195 -21.51 2.89 -17.12
N GLU A 196 -21.29 1.67 -16.69
CA GLU A 196 -22.11 0.54 -17.11
C GLU A 196 -23.42 0.62 -16.34
N GLU A 197 -24.54 0.70 -17.07
CA GLU A 197 -25.85 0.50 -16.49
C GLU A 197 -26.01 -1.01 -16.28
N LEU A 198 -25.87 -1.46 -15.04
CA LEU A 198 -26.28 -2.82 -14.67
C LEU A 198 -27.82 -2.86 -14.69
N ASP A 199 -28.37 -3.40 -15.78
CA ASP A 199 -29.77 -3.78 -15.87
C ASP A 199 -30.05 -4.85 -14.81
N ALA A 200 -30.90 -4.50 -13.84
CA ALA A 200 -31.34 -5.36 -12.74
C ALA A 200 -32.34 -6.45 -13.20
N THR A 201 -32.10 -7.07 -14.36
CA THR A 201 -32.91 -8.18 -14.91
C THR A 201 -32.04 -9.30 -15.46
N LYS A 202 -31.12 -9.82 -14.66
CA LYS A 202 -30.70 -11.23 -14.74
C LYS A 202 -30.53 -11.78 -13.34
N THR A 203 -31.67 -11.99 -12.67
CA THR A 203 -31.79 -13.04 -11.66
C THR A 203 -31.40 -14.37 -12.31
N PRO A 204 -30.52 -15.20 -11.72
CA PRO A 204 -30.36 -16.56 -12.17
C PRO A 204 -31.69 -17.28 -11.91
N LYS A 205 -32.42 -17.62 -12.97
CA LYS A 205 -33.56 -18.53 -12.87
C LYS A 205 -33.03 -19.92 -12.52
N THR A 206 -33.30 -20.33 -11.28
CA THR A 206 -33.47 -21.74 -10.93
C THR A 206 -34.63 -22.28 -11.76
N GLU A 207 -34.37 -23.24 -12.65
CA GLU A 207 -35.38 -24.19 -13.13
C GLU A 207 -34.72 -25.41 -13.83
N GLU A 208 -34.73 -26.50 -13.07
CA GLU A 208 -35.09 -27.88 -13.45
C GLU A 208 -34.29 -28.73 -14.45
N LYS A 209 -33.92 -29.88 -13.88
CA LYS A 209 -33.61 -31.19 -14.49
C LYS A 209 -34.48 -31.51 -15.71
N LYS A 210 -33.85 -32.04 -16.76
CA LYS A 210 -34.43 -33.12 -17.57
C LYS A 210 -33.39 -34.18 -17.87
N GLU A 211 -33.76 -35.40 -17.48
CA GLU A 211 -33.10 -36.67 -17.78
C GLU A 211 -32.94 -36.89 -19.29
N VAL A 212 -31.82 -37.49 -19.69
CA VAL A 212 -31.80 -38.43 -20.81
C VAL A 212 -31.06 -39.68 -20.35
N LYS A 213 -31.82 -40.76 -20.31
CA LYS A 213 -31.38 -42.14 -20.16
C LYS A 213 -30.55 -42.54 -21.38
N GLU A 214 -29.44 -43.22 -21.16
CA GLU A 214 -28.98 -44.25 -22.10
C GLU A 214 -28.46 -45.44 -21.27
N GLU A 215 -29.32 -46.45 -21.17
CA GLU A 215 -28.94 -47.79 -20.74
C GLU A 215 -28.30 -48.51 -21.92
N THR A 216 -27.18 -49.21 -21.73
CA THR A 216 -27.16 -50.64 -22.06
C THR A 216 -25.98 -51.42 -21.47
N LYS A 217 -26.37 -52.56 -20.89
CA LYS A 217 -25.65 -53.82 -20.61
C LYS A 217 -24.66 -53.84 -19.44
N VAL A 218 -25.08 -54.29 -18.24
CA VAL A 218 -25.44 -55.67 -17.82
C VAL A 218 -24.20 -56.56 -17.70
N GLU A 219 -23.76 -56.79 -16.46
CA GLU A 219 -23.52 -58.12 -15.89
C GLU A 219 -23.40 -58.05 -14.36
N ALA A 220 -24.23 -58.85 -13.68
CA ALA A 220 -24.20 -59.24 -12.28
C ALA A 220 -24.83 -60.65 -12.22
N PRO A 221 -24.86 -61.42 -11.10
CA PRO A 221 -24.22 -61.27 -9.77
C PRO A 221 -23.61 -62.60 -9.22
N LYS A 222 -23.12 -62.59 -7.97
CA LYS A 222 -23.22 -63.65 -6.91
C LYS A 222 -22.54 -63.12 -5.63
N GLU A 223 -23.26 -62.76 -4.55
CA GLU A 223 -23.66 -63.58 -3.37
C GLU A 223 -22.43 -64.24 -2.68
N GLU A 224 -22.09 -64.08 -1.39
CA GLU A 224 -22.87 -64.21 -0.13
C GLU A 224 -22.19 -63.45 1.06
N THR A 225 -22.96 -63.27 2.15
CA THR A 225 -22.69 -62.59 3.46
C THR A 225 -21.97 -63.48 4.52
N PRO A 226 -22.00 -63.20 5.86
CA PRO A 226 -21.21 -62.30 6.73
C PRO A 226 -20.45 -63.10 7.86
N VAL A 227 -20.39 -62.61 9.12
CA VAL A 227 -19.87 -63.22 10.40
C VAL A 227 -18.40 -62.80 10.72
N GLU A 228 -17.96 -62.32 11.90
CA GLU A 228 -18.32 -62.56 13.30
C GLU A 228 -17.89 -61.41 14.25
N LYS A 229 -18.66 -61.17 15.32
CA LYS A 229 -18.24 -60.46 16.53
C LYS A 229 -17.77 -61.50 17.55
N THR A 230 -16.72 -61.21 18.33
CA THR A 230 -16.65 -61.67 19.73
C THR A 230 -15.67 -60.86 20.58
N LYS A 231 -16.17 -60.46 21.76
CA LYS A 231 -15.46 -59.94 22.94
C LYS A 231 -14.57 -61.05 23.55
N VAL A 232 -13.66 -60.80 24.50
CA VAL A 232 -13.95 -60.83 25.96
C VAL A 232 -12.62 -60.70 26.75
N ASP A 233 -12.62 -59.74 27.69
CA ASP A 233 -12.16 -59.73 29.10
C ASP A 233 -10.72 -60.09 29.56
N GLU A 234 -10.10 -59.07 30.17
CA GLU A 234 -9.70 -58.98 31.59
C GLU A 234 -8.51 -59.82 32.13
N VAL A 235 -7.70 -59.15 33.00
CA VAL A 235 -7.10 -59.63 34.27
C VAL A 235 -5.60 -59.27 34.48
N LYS A 236 -5.40 -58.36 35.45
CA LYS A 236 -4.40 -58.28 36.54
C LYS A 236 -2.90 -57.96 36.36
N GLU A 237 -2.53 -56.98 37.18
CA GLU A 237 -1.47 -56.95 38.21
C GLU A 237 -0.02 -56.55 37.88
N GLU A 238 0.35 -55.44 38.50
CA GLU A 238 1.54 -55.22 39.32
C GLU A 238 2.94 -55.25 38.67
N LYS A 239 3.62 -54.08 38.65
CA LYS A 239 4.62 -53.71 39.69
C LYS A 239 5.33 -52.38 39.41
N LYS A 240 5.27 -51.53 40.46
CA LYS A 240 6.38 -50.80 41.13
C LYS A 240 7.22 -49.73 40.41
N GLU A 241 7.08 -48.53 41.00
CA GLU A 241 8.12 -47.71 41.69
C GLU A 241 9.24 -46.99 40.91
N GLY A 242 9.44 -45.73 41.35
CA GLY A 242 10.68 -44.96 41.25
C GLY A 242 10.48 -43.61 40.54
N ALA A 243 10.22 -42.51 41.27
CA ALA A 243 11.24 -41.54 41.72
C ALA A 243 11.97 -40.90 40.52
N GLU A 244 11.79 -39.62 40.20
CA GLU A 244 12.04 -38.41 41.01
C GLU A 244 11.31 -37.20 40.38
#